data_AF-A0A949Y3J5-F1
#
_entry.id   AF-A0A949Y3J5-F1
#
_cell.length_a   1.000
_cell.length_b   1.000
_cell.length_c   1.000
_cell.angle_alpha   90.00
_cell.angle_beta   90.00
_cell.angle_gamma   90.00
#
_symmetry.space_group_name_H-M   'P 1'
#
loop_
_entity.id
_entity.type
_entity.pdbx_description
1 polymer ?
#
loop_
_entity_poly.entity_id
_entity_poly.type
_entity_poly.pdbx_seq_one_letter_code
_entity_poly.pdbx_strand_id
1 'polypeptide(L)'
;MAARLETFLPAQPADESWRIVDGEQTLAACSLWWRTTPSLDGVRSGLIGHYETTDDRAAGRLLAYACARLSEQGCAVAIGPMDGSTWHSYRFVTERGTEPAFFLEPQNPDEWPAQFQRAGFAPLAHYVSALDAGLELRDERAPSIEAQLRASGVTIRPIDAGRFEDEVRGIFAVSLDSFARNLLYQPIGEAEFLEMYRPLARYVDPRLSFVAQRDGRMVGFVFTLPDWSARPGTPKAVIVKTLARLGDGAYRGLGVALLERSRRAAHEAGFARGIHALMHDANPSTRLSARFGAIMRGYTLFSKAL
;
A
#
# COMPACT_ATOMS: atom_id res chain seq x y z
N MET A 1 -14.94 -20.14 -17.90
CA MET A 1 -15.47 -18.77 -18.11
C MET A 1 -14.38 -17.78 -17.73
N ALA A 2 -13.83 -17.07 -18.72
CA ALA A 2 -12.75 -16.11 -18.55
C ALA A 2 -13.22 -14.89 -17.75
N ALA A 3 -12.51 -14.56 -16.67
CA ALA A 3 -12.77 -13.34 -15.91
C ALA A 3 -12.26 -12.14 -16.72
N ARG A 4 -13.17 -11.21 -17.06
CA ARG A 4 -12.84 -9.90 -17.59
C ARG A 4 -12.09 -9.10 -16.53
N LEU A 5 -10.91 -8.58 -16.89
CA LEU A 5 -10.34 -7.43 -16.21
C LEU A 5 -11.15 -6.21 -16.67
N GLU A 6 -12.06 -5.75 -15.81
CA GLU A 6 -12.74 -4.48 -16.00
C GLU A 6 -11.76 -3.35 -15.69
N THR A 7 -11.71 -2.37 -16.58
CA THR A 7 -10.90 -1.15 -16.48
C THR A 7 -11.23 -0.42 -15.17
N PHE A 8 -10.22 -0.29 -14.31
CA PHE A 8 -10.27 0.59 -13.14
C PHE A 8 -10.18 2.04 -13.66
N LEU A 9 -11.27 2.79 -13.62
CA LEU A 9 -11.22 4.23 -13.86
C LEU A 9 -10.35 4.86 -12.73
N PRO A 10 -9.28 5.63 -13.05
CA PRO A 10 -8.46 6.22 -12.00
C PRO A 10 -9.28 7.28 -11.24
N ALA A 11 -9.22 7.21 -9.91
CA ALA A 11 -9.97 8.07 -9.01
C ALA A 11 -9.39 9.50 -8.87
N GLN A 12 -8.32 9.79 -9.61
CA GLN A 12 -7.91 11.16 -9.95
C GLN A 12 -7.47 11.17 -11.43
N PRO A 13 -8.15 11.92 -12.32
CA PRO A 13 -7.73 11.98 -13.70
C PRO A 13 -6.31 12.54 -13.77
N ALA A 14 -5.46 11.90 -14.57
CA ALA A 14 -4.17 12.45 -14.91
C ALA A 14 -4.34 13.83 -15.55
N ASP A 15 -3.38 14.72 -15.30
CA ASP A 15 -3.37 16.02 -15.97
C ASP A 15 -3.16 15.83 -17.48
N GLU A 16 -2.29 14.87 -17.85
CA GLU A 16 -2.12 14.38 -19.22
C GLU A 16 -1.81 12.88 -19.23
N SER A 17 -2.21 12.18 -20.29
CA SER A 17 -1.80 10.80 -20.57
C SER A 17 -1.24 10.72 -21.99
N TRP A 18 -0.10 10.05 -22.13
CA TRP A 18 0.66 9.99 -23.38
C TRP A 18 0.96 8.55 -23.76
N ARG A 19 0.96 8.29 -25.07
CA ARG A 19 1.36 7.00 -25.64
C ARG A 19 2.25 7.20 -26.86
N ILE A 20 3.23 6.32 -27.00
CA ILE A 20 4.02 6.13 -28.22
C ILE A 20 3.37 4.99 -28.98
N VAL A 21 3.08 5.20 -30.27
CA VAL A 21 2.46 4.21 -31.14
C VAL A 21 3.32 3.89 -32.36
N ASP A 22 3.19 2.67 -32.87
CA ASP A 22 3.62 2.24 -34.20
C ASP A 22 2.42 1.59 -34.91
N GLY A 23 1.83 2.31 -35.86
CA GLY A 23 0.51 1.97 -36.38
C GLY A 23 -0.56 1.98 -35.28
N GLU A 24 -1.22 0.83 -35.08
CA GLU A 24 -2.22 0.64 -34.02
C GLU A 24 -1.62 0.13 -32.70
N GLN A 25 -0.34 -0.29 -32.68
CA GLN A 25 0.30 -0.84 -31.51
C GLN A 25 0.80 0.27 -30.57
N THR A 26 0.42 0.20 -29.29
CA THR A 26 1.07 0.99 -28.23
C THR A 26 2.43 0.38 -27.89
N LEU A 27 3.50 1.15 -28.06
CA LEU A 27 4.85 0.77 -27.67
C LEU A 27 5.20 1.19 -26.24
N ALA A 28 4.66 2.33 -25.78
CA ALA A 28 4.79 2.76 -24.39
C ALA A 28 3.69 3.75 -24.04
N ALA A 29 3.28 3.81 -22.77
CA ALA A 29 2.34 4.79 -22.28
C ALA A 29 2.66 5.20 -20.84
N CYS A 30 2.26 6.42 -20.47
CA CYS A 30 2.26 6.89 -19.09
C CYS A 30 1.18 7.95 -18.87
N SER A 31 0.90 8.20 -17.60
CA SER A 31 0.10 9.32 -17.11
C SER A 31 0.96 10.25 -16.28
N LEU A 32 0.66 11.55 -16.36
CA LEU A 32 1.38 12.62 -15.72
C LEU A 32 0.44 13.42 -14.79
N TRP A 33 0.94 13.78 -13.62
CA TRP A 33 0.28 14.69 -12.68
C TRP A 33 1.24 15.79 -12.24
N TRP A 34 0.76 17.03 -12.15
CA TRP A 34 1.50 18.20 -11.66
C TRP A 34 0.64 19.23 -10.94
N ARG A 35 -0.70 19.21 -11.09
CA ARG A 35 -1.58 20.19 -10.44
C ARG A 35 -1.80 19.90 -8.96
N THR A 36 -1.99 18.63 -8.64
CA THR A 36 -2.35 18.14 -7.30
C THR A 36 -1.36 17.08 -6.85
N THR A 37 -0.09 17.46 -6.73
CA THR A 37 1.01 16.56 -6.33
C THR A 37 1.61 16.99 -4.99
N PRO A 38 2.23 16.05 -4.23
CA PRO A 38 2.92 16.40 -2.99
C PRO A 38 4.18 17.23 -3.31
N SER A 39 4.62 18.06 -2.36
CA SER A 39 5.96 18.65 -2.45
C SER A 39 6.99 17.68 -1.89
N LEU A 40 8.17 17.62 -2.51
CA LEU A 40 9.33 16.89 -2.00
C LEU A 40 10.36 17.93 -1.56
N ASP A 41 10.74 17.94 -0.28
CA ASP A 41 11.72 18.90 0.28
C ASP A 41 11.43 20.38 -0.07
N GLY A 42 10.15 20.74 -0.11
CA GLY A 42 9.69 22.10 -0.40
C GLY A 42 9.66 22.46 -1.89
N VAL A 43 10.07 21.55 -2.79
CA VAL A 43 9.94 21.76 -4.23
C VAL A 43 8.73 21.02 -4.81
N ARG A 44 8.18 21.58 -5.89
CA ARG A 44 7.02 21.00 -6.57
C ARG A 44 7.42 19.74 -7.34
N SER A 45 6.72 18.64 -7.08
CA SER A 45 6.93 17.37 -7.78
C SER A 45 5.96 17.19 -8.95
N GLY A 46 6.39 16.45 -9.96
CA GLY A 46 5.56 15.85 -10.99
C GLY A 46 5.56 14.34 -10.83
N LEU A 47 4.42 13.69 -11.06
CA LEU A 47 4.29 12.24 -10.93
C LEU A 47 4.22 11.59 -12.30
N ILE A 48 4.87 10.44 -12.43
CA ILE A 48 4.79 9.55 -13.60
C ILE A 48 4.21 8.22 -13.10
N GLY A 49 3.05 7.86 -13.62
CA GLY A 49 2.31 6.65 -13.27
C GLY A 49 1.65 6.03 -14.49
N HIS A 50 0.89 4.95 -14.32
CA HIS A 50 0.34 4.13 -15.39
C HIS A 50 1.37 3.81 -16.48
N TYR A 51 2.62 3.61 -16.06
CA TYR A 51 3.75 3.40 -16.94
C TYR A 51 3.68 1.99 -17.53
N GLU A 52 3.79 1.90 -18.85
CA GLU A 52 3.96 0.64 -19.56
C GLU A 52 4.87 0.85 -20.78
N THR A 53 5.59 -0.20 -21.17
CA THR A 53 6.46 -0.17 -22.35
C THR A 53 6.73 -1.58 -22.88
N THR A 54 6.98 -1.69 -24.18
CA THR A 54 7.36 -2.93 -24.87
C THR A 54 8.87 -3.12 -24.93
N ASP A 55 9.65 -2.03 -24.93
CA ASP A 55 11.11 -2.08 -25.05
C ASP A 55 11.82 -0.86 -24.43
N ASP A 56 13.14 -0.96 -24.34
CA ASP A 56 14.01 0.06 -23.73
C ASP A 56 14.09 1.37 -24.53
N ARG A 57 13.93 1.33 -25.85
CA ARG A 57 13.98 2.51 -26.71
C ARG A 57 12.71 3.34 -26.55
N ALA A 58 11.55 2.69 -26.52
CA ALA A 58 10.28 3.32 -26.24
C ALA A 58 10.24 3.88 -24.81
N ALA A 59 10.74 3.11 -23.84
CA ALA A 59 10.91 3.54 -22.45
C ALA A 59 11.68 4.86 -22.32
N GLY A 60 12.90 4.91 -22.88
CA GLY A 60 13.76 6.08 -22.80
C GLY A 60 13.15 7.33 -23.44
N ARG A 61 12.49 7.17 -24.60
CA ARG A 61 11.76 8.26 -25.27
C ARG A 61 10.59 8.78 -24.44
N LEU A 62 9.79 7.86 -23.90
CA LEU A 62 8.61 8.22 -23.10
C LEU A 62 9.02 8.94 -21.81
N LEU A 63 10.00 8.42 -21.08
CA LEU A 63 10.49 9.02 -19.83
C LEU A 63 11.16 10.36 -20.07
N ALA A 64 11.92 10.53 -21.16
CA ALA A 64 12.49 11.82 -21.53
C ALA A 64 11.39 12.86 -21.84
N TYR A 65 10.38 12.46 -22.61
CA TYR A 65 9.22 13.31 -22.91
C TYR A 65 8.45 13.69 -21.63
N ALA A 66 8.15 12.71 -20.78
CA ALA A 66 7.48 12.93 -19.50
C ALA A 66 8.24 13.92 -18.61
N CYS A 67 9.55 13.77 -18.48
CA CYS A 67 10.38 14.72 -17.73
C CYS A 67 10.29 16.13 -18.30
N ALA A 68 10.48 16.30 -19.61
CA ALA A 68 10.39 17.61 -20.26
C ALA A 68 9.01 18.27 -20.06
N ARG A 69 7.93 17.51 -20.21
CA ARG A 69 6.57 18.00 -19.94
C ARG A 69 6.38 18.44 -18.50
N LEU A 70 6.86 17.67 -17.52
CA LEU A 70 6.78 18.07 -16.11
C LEU A 70 7.61 19.32 -15.82
N SER A 71 8.80 19.47 -16.43
CA SER A 71 9.60 20.70 -16.33
C SER A 71 8.86 21.92 -16.88
N GLU A 72 8.21 21.78 -18.05
CA GLU A 72 7.41 22.84 -18.68
C GLU A 72 6.21 23.25 -17.81
N GLN A 73 5.67 22.33 -17.00
CA GLN A 73 4.61 22.62 -16.04
C GLN A 73 5.13 23.19 -14.71
N GLY A 74 6.44 23.41 -14.57
CA GLY A 74 7.07 24.01 -13.40
C GLY A 74 7.36 23.04 -12.24
N CYS A 75 7.46 21.74 -12.52
CA CYS A 75 7.95 20.76 -11.54
C CYS A 75 9.48 20.76 -11.52
N ALA A 76 10.06 20.66 -10.33
CA ALA A 76 11.52 20.59 -10.14
C ALA A 76 12.04 19.14 -9.96
N VAL A 77 11.12 18.19 -9.75
CA VAL A 77 11.44 16.78 -9.57
C VAL A 77 10.33 15.92 -10.17
N ALA A 78 10.69 14.87 -10.91
CA ALA A 78 9.80 13.81 -11.34
C ALA A 78 9.88 12.64 -10.36
N ILE A 79 8.75 12.05 -10.00
CA ILE A 79 8.64 10.90 -9.10
C ILE A 79 7.86 9.81 -9.81
N GLY A 80 8.36 8.58 -9.78
CA GLY A 80 7.65 7.45 -10.39
C GLY A 80 8.24 6.10 -10.03
N PRO A 81 7.48 5.00 -10.19
CA PRO A 81 6.08 5.00 -10.62
C PRO A 81 5.15 5.46 -9.47
N MET A 82 4.18 6.31 -9.78
CA MET A 82 3.14 6.73 -8.84
C MET A 82 1.88 7.14 -9.59
N ASP A 83 0.80 6.39 -9.36
CA ASP A 83 -0.51 6.62 -9.97
C ASP A 83 -1.27 7.71 -9.20
N GLY A 84 -0.87 8.97 -9.41
CA GLY A 84 -1.51 10.16 -8.83
C GLY A 84 -1.23 10.40 -7.34
N SER A 85 -1.19 9.36 -6.51
CA SER A 85 -0.93 9.50 -5.07
C SER A 85 -0.45 8.21 -4.39
N THR A 86 -0.07 8.32 -3.12
CA THR A 86 0.31 7.18 -2.25
C THR A 86 -0.88 6.30 -1.82
N TRP A 87 -2.10 6.61 -2.26
CA TRP A 87 -3.28 5.74 -2.06
C TRP A 87 -3.43 4.69 -3.15
N HIS A 88 -2.87 4.93 -4.33
CA HIS A 88 -2.95 4.06 -5.50
C HIS A 88 -1.70 3.19 -5.65
N SER A 89 -1.43 2.65 -6.84
CA SER A 89 -0.18 1.95 -7.09
C SER A 89 0.97 2.96 -7.15
N TYR A 90 1.98 2.76 -6.31
CA TYR A 90 3.23 3.52 -6.33
C TYR A 90 4.32 2.58 -5.88
N ARG A 91 5.49 2.66 -6.53
CA ARG A 91 6.69 1.81 -6.44
C ARG A 91 6.70 0.55 -7.32
N PHE A 92 7.89 0.18 -7.79
CA PHE A 92 8.14 -1.09 -8.48
C PHE A 92 8.59 -2.17 -7.51
N VAL A 93 8.24 -3.43 -7.80
CA VAL A 93 8.98 -4.59 -7.29
C VAL A 93 10.40 -4.52 -7.85
N THR A 94 11.39 -4.42 -6.96
CA THR A 94 12.82 -4.38 -7.32
C THR A 94 13.61 -5.58 -6.80
N GLU A 95 13.08 -6.28 -5.80
CA GLU A 95 13.65 -7.51 -5.29
C GLU A 95 12.54 -8.55 -5.18
N ARG A 96 12.48 -9.50 -6.12
CA ARG A 96 11.43 -10.52 -6.15
C ARG A 96 11.55 -11.56 -5.04
N GLY A 97 12.75 -12.00 -4.68
CA GLY A 97 12.87 -13.19 -3.84
C GLY A 97 12.23 -14.42 -4.48
N THR A 98 11.85 -15.42 -3.66
CA THR A 98 11.34 -16.71 -4.12
C THR A 98 9.83 -16.92 -3.91
N GLU A 99 9.18 -16.04 -3.13
CA GLU A 99 7.75 -16.14 -2.87
C GLU A 99 6.93 -15.65 -4.07
N PRO A 100 5.78 -16.30 -4.38
CA PRO A 100 4.89 -15.86 -5.45
C PRO A 100 4.28 -14.50 -5.14
N ALA A 101 3.71 -13.87 -6.17
CA ALA A 101 2.95 -12.64 -6.00
C ALA A 101 1.76 -12.83 -5.05
N PHE A 102 1.54 -11.91 -4.11
CA PHE A 102 0.36 -11.95 -3.24
C PHE A 102 -0.75 -10.99 -3.73
N PHE A 103 -1.97 -11.19 -3.23
CA PHE A 103 -3.13 -10.39 -3.63
C PHE A 103 -2.93 -8.91 -3.28
N LEU A 104 -3.18 -8.02 -4.25
CA LEU A 104 -2.95 -6.56 -4.16
C LEU A 104 -1.46 -6.14 -4.12
N GLU A 105 -0.51 -7.03 -4.41
CA GLU A 105 0.89 -6.66 -4.62
C GLU A 105 1.06 -5.96 -5.98
N PRO A 106 1.83 -4.85 -6.07
CA PRO A 106 2.17 -4.27 -7.37
C PRO A 106 2.91 -5.29 -8.24
N GLN A 107 2.66 -5.24 -9.55
CA GLN A 107 3.33 -6.08 -10.53
C GLN A 107 3.93 -5.21 -11.63
N ASN A 108 5.17 -5.49 -11.99
CA ASN A 108 5.86 -4.87 -13.12
C ASN A 108 6.82 -5.89 -13.75
N PRO A 109 7.13 -5.81 -15.04
CA PRO A 109 8.31 -6.43 -15.64
C PRO A 109 9.61 -6.03 -14.92
N ASP A 110 10.60 -6.94 -14.93
CA ASP A 110 11.88 -6.74 -14.24
C ASP A 110 12.74 -5.63 -14.85
N GLU A 111 12.48 -5.31 -16.12
CA GLU A 111 13.18 -4.30 -16.87
C GLU A 111 12.77 -2.87 -16.48
N TRP A 112 11.56 -2.67 -15.94
CA TRP A 112 11.02 -1.34 -15.68
C TRP A 112 11.83 -0.52 -14.66
N PRO A 113 12.27 -1.07 -13.51
CA PRO A 113 13.19 -0.36 -12.61
C PRO A 113 14.49 0.04 -13.31
N ALA A 114 15.08 -0.85 -14.12
CA ALA A 114 16.32 -0.59 -14.84
C ALA A 114 16.14 0.48 -15.93
N GLN A 115 14.96 0.56 -16.55
CA GLN A 115 14.60 1.62 -17.50
C GLN A 115 14.55 2.99 -16.84
N PHE A 116 13.94 3.09 -15.65
CA PHE A 116 13.95 4.33 -14.86
C PHE A 116 15.39 4.75 -14.51
N GLN A 117 16.22 3.81 -14.04
CA GLN A 117 17.63 4.08 -13.75
C GLN A 117 18.40 4.56 -14.98
N ARG A 118 18.24 3.89 -16.13
CA ARG A 118 18.84 4.30 -17.42
C ARG A 118 18.36 5.68 -17.88
N ALA A 119 17.13 6.06 -17.55
CA ALA A 119 16.59 7.40 -17.80
C ALA A 119 17.07 8.45 -16.78
N GLY A 120 17.95 8.09 -15.84
CA GLY A 120 18.55 8.98 -14.84
C GLY A 120 17.74 9.15 -13.56
N PHE A 121 16.77 8.26 -13.30
CA PHE A 121 16.08 8.24 -12.02
C PHE A 121 16.91 7.50 -10.96
N ALA A 122 16.89 8.00 -9.73
CA ALA A 122 17.52 7.40 -8.56
C ALA A 122 16.45 6.90 -7.56
N PRO A 123 16.75 5.88 -6.74
CA PRO A 123 15.86 5.48 -5.64
C PRO A 123 15.52 6.67 -4.74
N LEU A 124 14.23 6.89 -4.50
CA LEU A 124 13.69 7.88 -3.56
C LEU A 124 13.35 7.23 -2.22
N ALA A 125 12.71 6.06 -2.24
CA ALA A 125 12.28 5.35 -1.04
C ALA A 125 12.18 3.84 -1.26
N HIS A 126 12.46 3.10 -0.20
CA HIS A 126 12.41 1.64 -0.18
C HIS A 126 11.29 1.12 0.71
N TYR A 127 10.71 0.02 0.26
CA TYR A 127 9.63 -0.67 0.95
C TYR A 127 9.92 -2.16 0.96
N VAL A 128 9.35 -2.85 1.94
CA VAL A 128 9.52 -4.29 2.10
C VAL A 128 8.20 -4.96 2.44
N SER A 129 8.05 -6.20 1.99
CA SER A 129 7.06 -7.13 2.51
C SER A 129 7.79 -8.24 3.25
N ALA A 130 7.25 -8.67 4.38
CA ALA A 130 7.83 -9.73 5.20
C ALA A 130 6.87 -10.91 5.34
N LEU A 131 7.42 -12.12 5.28
CA LEU A 131 6.70 -13.37 5.47
C LEU A 131 6.80 -13.80 6.92
N ASP A 132 5.66 -13.87 7.61
CA ASP A 132 5.49 -14.49 8.92
C ASP A 132 5.10 -15.96 8.72
N ALA A 133 6.07 -16.85 8.87
CA ALA A 133 5.87 -18.29 8.71
C ALA A 133 5.34 -18.97 9.99
N GLY A 134 5.23 -18.25 11.11
CA GLY A 134 4.92 -18.81 12.44
C GLY A 134 3.74 -18.11 13.10
N LEU A 135 2.54 -18.20 12.51
CA LEU A 135 1.32 -17.59 13.05
C LEU A 135 0.91 -18.16 14.42
N GLU A 136 1.42 -19.34 14.80
CA GLU A 136 1.26 -19.94 16.13
C GLU A 136 2.07 -19.21 17.21
N LEU A 137 3.16 -18.52 16.84
CA LEU A 137 4.00 -17.77 17.76
C LEU A 137 3.23 -16.57 18.34
N ARG A 138 3.41 -16.29 19.63
CA ARG A 138 2.68 -15.25 20.37
C ARG A 138 3.63 -14.15 20.84
N ASP A 139 3.17 -12.89 20.80
CA ASP A 139 3.90 -11.81 21.49
C ASP A 139 3.63 -11.86 22.99
N GLU A 140 4.62 -12.25 23.80
CA GLU A 140 4.50 -12.33 25.26
C GLU A 140 4.11 -11.00 25.93
N ARG A 141 4.32 -9.86 25.27
CA ARG A 141 3.93 -8.54 25.78
C ARG A 141 2.45 -8.24 25.57
N ALA A 142 1.80 -8.89 24.59
CA ALA A 142 0.45 -8.56 24.18
C ALA A 142 -0.58 -8.67 25.33
N PRO A 143 -0.58 -9.72 26.18
CA PRO A 143 -1.53 -9.80 27.30
C PRO A 143 -1.45 -8.61 28.26
N SER A 144 -0.23 -8.17 28.62
CA SER A 144 -0.02 -7.03 29.51
C SER A 144 -0.47 -5.71 28.84
N ILE A 145 -0.10 -5.52 27.57
CA ILE A 145 -0.49 -4.35 26.78
C ILE A 145 -2.02 -4.27 26.64
N GLU A 146 -2.68 -5.38 26.34
CA GLU A 146 -4.14 -5.43 26.22
C GLU A 146 -4.84 -5.09 27.55
N ALA A 147 -4.32 -5.58 28.68
CA ALA A 147 -4.86 -5.24 29.99
C ALA A 147 -4.73 -3.74 30.28
N GLN A 148 -3.59 -3.13 29.96
CA GLN A 148 -3.36 -1.69 30.09
C GLN A 148 -4.29 -0.87 29.19
N LEU A 149 -4.43 -1.25 27.92
CA LEU A 149 -5.34 -0.60 26.98
C LEU A 149 -6.78 -0.67 27.48
N ARG A 150 -7.23 -1.84 27.95
CA ARG A 150 -8.57 -2.02 28.53
C ARG A 150 -8.79 -1.15 29.76
N ALA A 151 -7.81 -1.09 30.68
CA ALA A 151 -7.88 -0.23 31.85
C ALA A 151 -7.94 1.27 31.47
N SER A 152 -7.40 1.65 30.31
CA SER A 152 -7.50 3.01 29.76
C SER A 152 -8.79 3.29 28.96
N GLY A 153 -9.75 2.36 28.94
CA GLY A 153 -11.02 2.50 28.22
C GLY A 153 -10.99 2.11 26.75
N VAL A 154 -9.91 1.48 26.27
CA VAL A 154 -9.82 0.99 24.88
C VAL A 154 -10.43 -0.41 24.76
N THR A 155 -11.36 -0.57 23.84
CA THR A 155 -11.94 -1.86 23.45
C THR A 155 -11.44 -2.27 22.07
N ILE A 156 -10.93 -3.50 21.93
CA ILE A 156 -10.54 -4.08 20.64
C ILE A 156 -11.58 -5.13 20.24
N ARG A 157 -12.11 -5.03 19.02
CA ARG A 157 -13.13 -5.94 18.47
C ARG A 157 -12.88 -6.23 16.99
N PRO A 158 -13.37 -7.36 16.44
CA PRO A 158 -13.39 -7.56 14.99
C PRO A 158 -14.25 -6.50 14.30
N ILE A 159 -13.99 -6.28 13.01
CA ILE A 159 -14.86 -5.44 12.18
C ILE A 159 -16.24 -6.09 11.99
N ASP A 160 -17.26 -5.27 11.81
CA ASP A 160 -18.61 -5.72 11.53
C ASP A 160 -18.88 -5.74 10.02
N ALA A 161 -19.04 -6.92 9.44
CA ALA A 161 -19.35 -7.07 8.01
C ALA A 161 -20.72 -6.46 7.63
N GLY A 162 -21.70 -6.45 8.56
CA GLY A 162 -23.01 -5.84 8.32
C GLY A 162 -22.96 -4.32 8.23
N ARG A 163 -21.85 -3.70 8.67
CA ARG A 163 -21.60 -2.26 8.63
C ARG A 163 -20.24 -1.94 8.03
N PHE A 164 -19.81 -2.73 7.03
CA PHE A 164 -18.48 -2.62 6.44
C PHE A 164 -18.13 -1.19 6.00
N GLU A 165 -19.07 -0.49 5.37
CA GLU A 165 -18.86 0.90 4.94
C GLU A 165 -18.57 1.84 6.13
N ASP A 166 -19.26 1.67 7.26
CA ASP A 166 -19.00 2.47 8.48
C ASP A 166 -17.66 2.10 9.12
N GLU A 167 -17.26 0.83 9.08
CA GLU A 167 -15.92 0.43 9.51
C GLU A 167 -14.84 1.08 8.63
N VAL A 168 -15.07 1.15 7.31
CA VAL A 168 -14.16 1.82 6.37
C VAL A 168 -14.13 3.34 6.62
N ARG A 169 -15.24 3.99 6.98
CA ARG A 169 -15.24 5.41 7.41
C ARG A 169 -14.39 5.64 8.65
N GLY A 170 -14.47 4.73 9.62
CA GLY A 170 -13.59 4.79 10.81
C GLY A 170 -12.11 4.60 10.45
N ILE A 171 -11.82 3.64 9.57
CA ILE A 171 -10.48 3.39 9.03
C ILE A 171 -9.94 4.62 8.30
N PHE A 172 -10.77 5.28 7.49
CA PHE A 172 -10.44 6.53 6.80
C PHE A 172 -9.98 7.60 7.80
N ALA A 173 -10.78 7.86 8.85
CA ALA A 173 -10.48 8.87 9.85
C ALA A 173 -9.13 8.62 10.57
N VAL A 174 -8.85 7.36 10.93
CA VAL A 174 -7.55 6.99 11.55
C VAL A 174 -6.41 7.09 10.53
N SER A 175 -6.65 6.72 9.27
CA SER A 175 -5.63 6.72 8.21
C SER A 175 -5.17 8.14 7.88
N LEU A 176 -6.09 9.11 7.81
CA LEU A 176 -5.72 10.51 7.57
C LEU A 176 -4.76 11.05 8.65
N ASP A 177 -5.03 10.78 9.92
CA ASP A 177 -4.16 11.20 11.03
C ASP A 177 -2.83 10.44 11.02
N SER A 178 -2.89 9.12 10.88
CA SER A 178 -1.72 8.24 11.01
C SER A 178 -0.74 8.42 9.87
N PHE A 179 -1.22 8.74 8.67
CA PHE A 179 -0.39 8.85 7.46
C PHE A 179 -0.01 10.28 7.09
N ALA A 180 -0.52 11.29 7.80
CA ALA A 180 -0.23 12.71 7.52
C ALA A 180 1.27 13.06 7.46
N ARG A 181 2.11 12.26 8.12
CA ARG A 181 3.58 12.44 8.16
C ARG A 181 4.34 11.46 7.27
N ASN A 182 3.64 10.61 6.51
CA ASN A 182 4.29 9.70 5.57
C ASN A 182 4.85 10.48 4.38
N LEU A 183 5.95 9.97 3.82
CA LEU A 183 6.56 10.50 2.61
C LEU A 183 5.52 10.60 1.48
N LEU A 184 5.45 11.77 0.82
CA LEU A 184 4.56 12.05 -0.31
C LEU A 184 3.06 11.85 -0.02
N TYR A 185 2.66 11.95 1.26
CA TYR A 185 1.26 11.89 1.64
C TYR A 185 0.48 13.10 1.08
N GLN A 186 -0.72 12.81 0.57
CA GLN A 186 -1.76 13.80 0.32
C GLN A 186 -3.09 13.28 0.86
N PRO A 187 -3.97 14.16 1.37
CA PRO A 187 -5.29 13.75 1.79
C PRO A 187 -6.12 13.24 0.60
N ILE A 188 -6.96 12.26 0.85
CA ILE A 188 -7.94 11.70 -0.09
C ILE A 188 -9.35 12.06 0.38
N GLY A 189 -10.30 12.22 -0.54
CA GLY A 189 -11.71 12.42 -0.19
C GLY A 189 -12.31 11.15 0.41
N GLU A 190 -13.26 11.29 1.35
CA GLU A 190 -13.92 10.13 1.97
C GLU A 190 -14.63 9.25 0.93
N ALA A 191 -15.36 9.86 -0.01
CA ALA A 191 -16.05 9.13 -1.06
C ALA A 191 -15.09 8.29 -1.92
N GLU A 192 -13.95 8.88 -2.31
CA GLU A 192 -12.90 8.20 -3.08
C GLU A 192 -12.30 7.02 -2.29
N PHE A 193 -12.01 7.24 -1.00
CA PHE A 193 -11.52 6.19 -0.11
C PHE A 193 -12.53 5.04 0.03
N LEU A 194 -13.83 5.35 0.15
CA LEU A 194 -14.87 4.33 0.21
C LEU A 194 -14.94 3.52 -1.09
N GLU A 195 -14.90 4.18 -2.26
CA GLU A 195 -14.90 3.50 -3.56
C GLU A 195 -13.72 2.54 -3.72
N MET A 196 -12.53 2.88 -3.21
CA MET A 196 -11.38 1.96 -3.23
C MET A 196 -11.60 0.68 -2.42
N TYR A 197 -12.33 0.77 -1.31
CA TYR A 197 -12.53 -0.34 -0.38
C TYR A 197 -13.81 -1.14 -0.65
N ARG A 198 -14.84 -0.56 -1.30
CA ARG A 198 -16.09 -1.26 -1.66
C ARG A 198 -15.85 -2.61 -2.37
N PRO A 199 -14.99 -2.70 -3.41
CA PRO A 199 -14.72 -3.98 -4.10
C PRO A 199 -14.00 -5.01 -3.23
N LEU A 200 -13.32 -4.57 -2.16
CA LEU A 200 -12.61 -5.45 -1.24
C LEU A 200 -13.55 -6.16 -0.27
N ALA A 201 -14.76 -5.67 -0.05
CA ALA A 201 -15.73 -6.24 0.90
C ALA A 201 -15.92 -7.75 0.71
N ARG A 202 -16.00 -8.23 -0.54
CA ARG A 202 -16.16 -9.66 -0.87
C ARG A 202 -14.93 -10.53 -0.58
N TYR A 203 -13.76 -9.93 -0.38
CA TYR A 203 -12.51 -10.62 -0.11
C TYR A 203 -12.12 -10.59 1.37
N VAL A 204 -12.82 -9.80 2.19
CA VAL A 204 -12.52 -9.61 3.61
C VAL A 204 -13.19 -10.70 4.44
N ASP A 205 -12.42 -11.34 5.33
CA ASP A 205 -12.97 -12.11 6.44
C ASP A 205 -13.00 -11.19 7.68
N PRO A 206 -14.19 -10.83 8.21
CA PRO A 206 -14.31 -9.87 9.30
C PRO A 206 -13.64 -10.33 10.60
N ARG A 207 -13.36 -11.63 10.75
CA ARG A 207 -12.69 -12.19 11.92
C ARG A 207 -11.20 -11.89 11.95
N LEU A 208 -10.60 -11.53 10.82
CA LEU A 208 -9.16 -11.30 10.69
C LEU A 208 -8.76 -9.83 10.93
N SER A 209 -9.68 -8.91 10.69
CA SER A 209 -9.48 -7.47 10.84
C SER A 209 -10.07 -6.97 12.15
N PHE A 210 -9.33 -6.12 12.87
CA PHE A 210 -9.73 -5.62 14.17
C PHE A 210 -9.67 -4.10 14.22
N VAL A 211 -10.60 -3.51 14.97
CA VAL A 211 -10.64 -2.09 15.28
C VAL A 211 -10.55 -1.89 16.78
N ALA A 212 -9.88 -0.81 17.17
CA ALA A 212 -9.77 -0.35 18.54
C ALA A 212 -10.61 0.91 18.70
N GLN A 213 -11.44 0.94 19.73
CA GLN A 213 -12.36 2.04 20.00
C GLN A 213 -12.19 2.55 21.43
N ARG A 214 -12.36 3.86 21.60
CA ARG A 214 -12.46 4.53 22.89
C ARG A 214 -13.49 5.65 22.77
N ASP A 215 -14.41 5.75 23.72
CA ASP A 215 -15.46 6.77 23.76
C ASP A 215 -16.26 6.88 22.44
N GLY A 216 -16.59 5.73 21.84
CA GLY A 216 -17.33 5.63 20.57
C GLY A 216 -16.52 5.95 19.31
N ARG A 217 -15.25 6.37 19.44
CA ARG A 217 -14.37 6.73 18.32
C ARG A 217 -13.35 5.62 18.03
N MET A 218 -13.07 5.37 16.75
CA MET A 218 -11.97 4.50 16.34
C MET A 218 -10.61 5.18 16.59
N VAL A 219 -9.70 4.47 17.27
CA VAL A 219 -8.37 4.98 17.66
C VAL A 219 -7.22 4.19 17.05
N GLY A 220 -7.53 3.04 16.43
CA GLY A 220 -6.57 2.21 15.70
C GLY A 220 -7.25 1.04 15.03
N PHE A 221 -6.58 0.43 14.06
CA PHE A 221 -7.08 -0.74 13.37
C PHE A 221 -5.93 -1.57 12.78
N VAL A 222 -6.23 -2.84 12.54
CA VAL A 222 -5.46 -3.72 11.66
C VAL A 222 -6.41 -4.23 10.58
N PHE A 223 -6.05 -3.98 9.32
CA PHE A 223 -6.79 -4.44 8.17
C PHE A 223 -6.05 -5.61 7.55
N THR A 224 -6.60 -6.80 7.77
CA THR A 224 -6.05 -8.10 7.35
C THR A 224 -7.07 -8.82 6.48
N LEU A 225 -6.61 -9.34 5.34
CA LEU A 225 -7.43 -10.10 4.41
C LEU A 225 -6.75 -11.41 4.01
N PRO A 226 -7.50 -12.46 3.64
CA PRO A 226 -6.94 -13.65 3.01
C PRO A 226 -6.21 -13.33 1.71
N ASP A 227 -5.13 -14.05 1.43
CA ASP A 227 -4.42 -13.97 0.16
C ASP A 227 -5.12 -14.80 -0.92
N TRP A 228 -5.90 -14.12 -1.77
CA TRP A 228 -6.66 -14.72 -2.87
C TRP A 228 -5.85 -14.91 -4.17
N SER A 229 -4.53 -14.70 -4.14
CA SER A 229 -3.63 -14.86 -5.30
C SER A 229 -3.51 -16.30 -5.78
N ALA A 230 -3.41 -17.26 -4.86
CA ALA A 230 -3.28 -18.68 -5.18
C ALA A 230 -4.64 -19.25 -5.60
N ARG A 231 -4.87 -19.40 -6.92
CA ARG A 231 -6.01 -20.12 -7.48
C ARG A 231 -5.56 -21.39 -8.22
N PRO A 232 -6.30 -22.52 -8.15
CA PRO A 232 -7.51 -22.77 -7.36
C PRO A 232 -7.20 -23.29 -5.94
N GLY A 233 -7.94 -22.83 -4.92
CA GLY A 233 -7.85 -23.35 -3.55
C GLY A 233 -8.32 -22.38 -2.46
N THR A 234 -8.35 -22.84 -1.21
CA THR A 234 -8.54 -21.99 -0.02
C THR A 234 -7.27 -21.18 0.23
N PRO A 235 -7.37 -19.85 0.45
CA PRO A 235 -6.24 -19.04 0.86
C PRO A 235 -5.47 -19.67 2.03
N LYS A 236 -4.16 -19.87 1.88
CA LYS A 236 -3.29 -20.42 2.92
C LYS A 236 -2.53 -19.35 3.70
N ALA A 237 -2.56 -18.12 3.21
CA ALA A 237 -1.90 -16.97 3.80
C ALA A 237 -2.90 -15.85 4.08
N VAL A 238 -2.58 -15.00 5.06
CA VAL A 238 -3.24 -13.71 5.28
C VAL A 238 -2.28 -12.57 4.97
N ILE A 239 -2.83 -11.44 4.55
CA ILE A 239 -2.09 -10.21 4.26
C ILE A 239 -2.50 -9.16 5.29
N VAL A 240 -1.58 -8.77 6.16
CA VAL A 240 -1.71 -7.58 6.99
C VAL A 240 -1.37 -6.38 6.11
N LYS A 241 -2.40 -5.81 5.48
CA LYS A 241 -2.27 -4.73 4.50
C LYS A 241 -1.96 -3.39 5.17
N THR A 242 -2.62 -3.13 6.30
CA THR A 242 -2.49 -1.87 7.01
C THR A 242 -2.62 -2.06 8.50
N LEU A 243 -1.72 -1.44 9.26
CA LEU A 243 -1.78 -1.34 10.71
C LEU A 243 -1.57 0.13 11.08
N ALA A 244 -2.55 0.73 11.76
CA ALA A 244 -2.50 2.15 12.11
C ALA A 244 -3.14 2.44 13.46
N ARG A 245 -2.72 3.55 14.08
CA ARG A 245 -3.28 4.09 15.31
C ARG A 245 -3.07 5.59 15.36
N LEU A 246 -3.95 6.28 16.07
CA LEU A 246 -3.78 7.69 16.38
C LEU A 246 -2.49 7.91 17.20
N GLY A 247 -1.87 9.08 17.01
CA GLY A 247 -0.57 9.46 17.57
C GLY A 247 -0.51 9.70 19.09
N ASP A 248 -1.56 9.39 19.86
CA ASP A 248 -1.62 9.64 21.30
C ASP A 248 -0.77 8.63 22.12
N GLY A 249 -0.16 9.11 23.21
CA GLY A 249 0.57 8.27 24.17
C GLY A 249 -0.34 7.26 24.89
N ALA A 250 -1.62 7.57 25.04
CA ALA A 250 -2.63 6.67 25.59
C ALA A 250 -2.82 5.39 24.74
N TYR A 251 -2.40 5.39 23.48
CA TYR A 251 -2.50 4.24 22.57
C TYR A 251 -1.16 3.52 22.36
N ARG A 252 -0.18 3.75 23.24
CA ARG A 252 1.10 3.03 23.21
C ARG A 252 0.86 1.52 23.30
N GLY A 253 1.55 0.76 22.44
CA GLY A 253 1.40 -0.69 22.37
C GLY A 253 0.18 -1.18 21.56
N LEU A 254 -0.74 -0.30 21.17
CA LEU A 254 -1.96 -0.70 20.44
C LEU A 254 -1.67 -1.47 19.15
N GLY A 255 -0.61 -1.11 18.41
CA GLY A 255 -0.18 -1.86 17.23
C GLY A 255 0.21 -3.31 17.52
N VAL A 256 0.83 -3.57 18.68
CA VAL A 256 1.18 -4.94 19.12
C VAL A 256 -0.08 -5.74 19.41
N ALA A 257 -1.03 -5.16 20.18
CA ALA A 257 -2.28 -5.82 20.52
C ALA A 257 -3.13 -6.14 19.29
N LEU A 258 -3.28 -5.18 18.37
CA LEU A 258 -4.02 -5.37 17.13
C LEU A 258 -3.39 -6.46 16.25
N LEU A 259 -2.07 -6.41 16.04
CA LEU A 259 -1.40 -7.41 15.23
C LEU A 259 -1.50 -8.81 15.86
N GLU A 260 -1.29 -8.95 17.16
CA GLU A 260 -1.44 -10.23 17.87
C GLU A 260 -2.85 -10.80 17.73
N ARG A 261 -3.89 -9.98 17.88
CA ARG A 261 -5.29 -10.40 17.69
C ARG A 261 -5.53 -10.94 16.28
N SER A 262 -5.04 -10.23 15.27
CA SER A 262 -5.15 -10.64 13.87
C SER A 262 -4.39 -11.94 13.58
N ARG A 263 -3.14 -12.05 14.05
CA ARG A 263 -2.31 -13.26 13.89
C ARG A 263 -2.93 -14.48 14.56
N ARG A 264 -3.44 -14.31 15.79
CA ARG A 264 -4.16 -15.38 16.51
C ARG A 264 -5.42 -15.82 15.76
N ALA A 265 -6.24 -14.88 15.32
CA ALA A 265 -7.45 -15.19 14.56
C ALA A 265 -7.13 -15.91 13.23
N ALA A 266 -6.05 -15.51 12.55
CA ALA A 266 -5.58 -16.19 11.35
C ALA A 266 -5.14 -17.64 11.64
N HIS A 267 -4.35 -17.85 12.69
CA HIS A 267 -3.96 -19.20 13.11
C HIS A 267 -5.18 -20.07 13.47
N GLU A 268 -6.12 -19.55 14.27
CA GLU A 268 -7.35 -20.26 14.66
C GLU A 268 -8.26 -20.57 13.46
N ALA A 269 -8.23 -19.73 12.42
CA ALA A 269 -8.94 -19.96 11.17
C ALA A 269 -8.20 -20.93 10.21
N GLY A 270 -7.03 -21.47 10.60
CA GLY A 270 -6.28 -22.46 9.84
C GLY A 270 -5.35 -21.90 8.78
N PHE A 271 -5.05 -20.59 8.79
CA PHE A 271 -4.02 -20.01 7.93
C PHE A 271 -2.63 -20.44 8.41
N ALA A 272 -1.76 -20.77 7.45
CA ALA A 272 -0.41 -21.27 7.75
C ALA A 272 0.62 -20.15 7.91
N ARG A 273 0.41 -18.99 7.26
CA ARG A 273 1.39 -17.90 7.20
C ARG A 273 0.75 -16.53 7.05
N GLY A 274 1.47 -15.49 7.45
CA GLY A 274 1.09 -14.09 7.29
C GLY A 274 2.07 -13.35 6.37
N ILE A 275 1.58 -12.28 5.72
CA ILE A 275 2.37 -11.35 4.93
C ILE A 275 2.15 -9.97 5.52
N HIS A 276 3.21 -9.34 6.04
CA HIS A 276 3.19 -7.93 6.42
C HIS A 276 3.58 -7.12 5.19
N ALA A 277 2.61 -6.47 4.56
CA ALA A 277 2.76 -5.99 3.20
C ALA A 277 3.27 -4.54 3.12
N LEU A 278 4.16 -4.30 2.15
CA LEU A 278 4.41 -2.99 1.55
C LEU A 278 4.78 -1.86 2.55
N MET A 279 5.47 -2.23 3.62
CA MET A 279 5.89 -1.31 4.67
C MET A 279 7.06 -0.47 4.17
N HIS A 280 7.04 0.83 4.43
CA HIS A 280 8.24 1.65 4.26
C HIS A 280 9.31 1.14 5.22
N ASP A 281 10.53 0.93 4.74
CA ASP A 281 11.63 0.32 5.50
C ASP A 281 11.93 1.04 6.84
N ALA A 282 11.82 2.37 6.87
CA ALA A 282 12.00 3.23 8.03
C ALA A 282 10.79 3.27 9.00
N ASN A 283 9.62 2.72 8.62
CA ASN A 283 8.41 2.80 9.43
C ASN A 283 8.53 1.93 10.70
N PRO A 284 8.09 2.40 11.88
CA PRO A 284 7.97 1.58 13.08
C PRO A 284 7.32 0.19 12.90
N SER A 285 6.43 0.01 11.92
CA SER A 285 5.82 -1.28 11.59
C SER A 285 6.84 -2.35 11.20
N THR A 286 7.98 -1.99 10.61
CA THR A 286 9.02 -2.98 10.23
C THR A 286 9.68 -3.61 11.44
N ARG A 287 9.88 -2.85 12.53
CA ARG A 287 10.39 -3.39 13.81
C ARG A 287 9.42 -4.35 14.48
N LEU A 288 8.12 -4.08 14.37
CA LEU A 288 7.10 -5.00 14.86
C LEU A 288 7.06 -6.27 14.01
N SER A 289 7.09 -6.10 12.68
CA SER A 289 7.11 -7.20 11.71
C SER A 289 8.31 -8.13 11.89
N ALA A 290 9.52 -7.57 12.08
CA ALA A 290 10.77 -8.32 12.21
C ALA A 290 10.81 -9.29 13.40
N ARG A 291 9.86 -9.21 14.34
CA ARG A 291 9.71 -10.17 15.44
C ARG A 291 9.14 -11.51 15.00
N PHE A 292 8.45 -11.54 13.87
CA PHE A 292 7.70 -12.70 13.39
C PHE A 292 8.07 -13.08 11.96
N GLY A 293 8.43 -12.11 11.13
CA GLY A 293 8.65 -12.33 9.71
C GLY A 293 10.03 -11.95 9.21
N ALA A 294 10.43 -12.62 8.12
CA ALA A 294 11.63 -12.31 7.36
C ALA A 294 11.25 -11.57 6.06
N ILE A 295 12.11 -10.66 5.60
CA ILE A 295 11.87 -9.93 4.34
C ILE A 295 11.80 -10.93 3.18
N MET A 296 10.72 -10.85 2.39
CA MET A 296 10.48 -11.72 1.23
C MET A 296 10.44 -10.94 -0.09
N ARG A 297 10.19 -9.63 -0.04
CA ARG A 297 10.10 -8.75 -1.22
C ARG A 297 10.64 -7.36 -0.89
N GLY A 298 11.35 -6.77 -1.85
CA GLY A 298 11.77 -5.37 -1.83
C GLY A 298 11.13 -4.57 -2.97
N TYR A 299 10.82 -3.32 -2.69
CA TYR A 299 10.22 -2.41 -3.65
C TYR A 299 10.86 -1.02 -3.58
N THR A 300 10.88 -0.33 -4.71
CA THR A 300 11.52 0.99 -4.82
C THR A 300 10.63 1.99 -5.55
N LEU A 301 10.45 3.15 -4.95
CA LEU A 301 9.96 4.35 -5.62
C LEU A 301 11.16 5.17 -6.08
N PHE A 302 11.12 5.74 -7.29
CA PHE A 302 12.22 6.50 -7.86
C PHE A 302 11.89 7.98 -8.02
N SER A 303 12.93 8.81 -8.12
CA SER A 303 12.80 10.22 -8.47
C SER A 303 13.96 10.71 -9.35
N LYS A 304 13.76 11.84 -10.02
CA LYS A 304 14.77 12.50 -10.86
C LYS A 304 14.58 14.01 -10.80
N ALA A 305 15.65 14.74 -10.52
CA ALA A 305 15.64 16.21 -10.64
C ALA A 305 15.42 16.63 -12.11
N LEU A 306 14.60 17.67 -12.30
CA LEU A 306 14.14 18.16 -13.60
C LEU A 306 14.82 19.46 -14.04
#